data_AF-A0AAF5PWF2-F1
#
_entry.id   AF-A0AAF5PWF2-F1
#
_cell.length_a   1.000
_cell.length_b   1.000
_cell.length_c   1.000
_cell.angle_alpha   90.00
_cell.angle_beta   90.00
_cell.angle_gamma   90.00
#
_symmetry.space_group_name_H-M   'P 1'
#
loop_
_entity.id
_entity.type
_entity.pdbx_description
1 polymer ?
#
loop_
_entity_poly.entity_id
_entity_poly.type
_entity_poly.pdbx_seq_one_letter_code
_entity_poly.pdbx_strand_id
1 'polypeptide(L)'
;MRLTYRKSNRSNKELLTFFTSKSIYYDEKALQQFKQTITRDKKRYQVCWPWKDSKNKLSDNFGLCFGRLKSLIRRLQMEPQLLGRYNQTIEE
;
A
#
# COMPACT_ATOMS: atom_id res chain seq x y z
N MET A 1 15.03 39.55 30.79
CA MET A 1 15.54 38.21 30.41
C MET A 1 15.11 37.93 28.97
N ARG A 2 16.02 37.94 27.99
CA ARG A 2 15.69 37.63 26.56
C ARG A 2 16.10 36.19 26.27
N LEU A 3 15.12 35.32 26.02
CA LEU A 3 15.36 33.96 25.53
C LEU A 3 15.69 34.05 24.03
N THR A 4 16.94 33.80 23.65
CA THR A 4 17.33 33.68 22.24
C THR A 4 17.13 32.25 21.78
N TYR A 5 16.13 32.06 20.91
CA TYR A 5 15.83 30.79 20.28
C TYR A 5 16.86 30.50 19.17
N ARG A 6 17.93 29.76 19.49
CA ARG A 6 18.88 29.23 18.48
C ARG A 6 18.27 28.01 17.79
N LYS A 7 17.69 28.20 16.59
CA LYS A 7 17.33 27.07 15.70
C LYS A 7 18.62 26.37 15.22
N SER A 8 18.78 25.11 15.61
CA SER A 8 19.79 24.20 15.07
C SER A 8 19.47 23.89 13.59
N ASN A 9 20.22 24.50 12.66
CA ASN A 9 20.01 24.39 11.21
C ASN A 9 20.89 23.30 10.53
N ARG A 10 21.69 22.54 11.29
CA ARG A 10 22.64 21.55 10.73
C ARG A 10 21.97 20.20 10.45
N SER A 11 21.11 19.73 11.35
CA SER A 11 20.39 18.45 11.25
C SER A 11 19.40 18.41 10.06
N ASN A 12 18.76 19.52 9.72
CA ASN A 12 17.80 19.57 8.60
C ASN A 12 18.45 19.44 7.22
N LYS A 13 19.71 19.90 7.07
CA LYS A 13 20.43 19.77 5.80
C LYS A 13 20.79 18.31 5.53
N GLU A 14 21.23 17.58 6.55
CA GLU A 14 21.58 16.15 6.43
C GLU A 14 20.35 15.30 6.12
N LEU A 15 19.21 15.58 6.75
CA LEU A 15 17.94 14.92 6.43
C LEU A 15 17.49 15.23 5.00
N LEU A 16 17.55 16.48 4.56
CA LEU A 16 17.19 16.85 3.19
C LEU A 16 18.07 16.14 2.17
N THR A 17 19.38 16.08 2.43
CA THR A 17 20.34 15.35 1.58
C THR A 17 20.02 13.85 1.56
N PHE A 18 19.67 13.25 2.71
CA PHE A 18 19.29 11.85 2.81
C PHE A 18 17.99 11.51 2.05
N PHE A 19 16.95 12.33 2.18
CA PHE A 19 15.70 12.12 1.45
C PHE A 19 15.87 12.34 -0.06
N THR A 20 16.69 13.33 -0.44
CA THR A 20 16.98 13.62 -1.85
C THR A 20 17.78 12.50 -2.49
N SER A 21 18.86 12.03 -1.84
CA SER A 21 19.66 10.90 -2.35
C SER A 21 18.84 9.62 -2.46
N LYS A 22 17.95 9.38 -1.49
CA LYS A 22 17.02 8.26 -1.51
C LYS A 22 16.02 8.37 -2.68
N SER A 23 15.52 9.57 -2.99
CA SER A 23 14.64 9.80 -4.15
C SER A 23 15.37 9.50 -5.46
N ILE A 24 16.57 10.06 -5.65
CA ILE A 24 17.38 9.88 -6.86
C ILE A 24 17.63 8.38 -7.12
N TYR A 25 17.98 7.63 -6.08
CA TYR A 25 18.17 6.18 -6.19
C TYR A 25 16.92 5.44 -6.70
N TYR A 26 15.72 5.80 -6.21
CA TYR A 26 14.48 5.17 -6.67
C TYR A 26 14.12 5.58 -8.10
N ASP A 27 14.39 6.82 -8.49
CA ASP A 27 14.14 7.33 -9.85
C ASP A 27 15.05 6.62 -10.87
N GLU A 28 16.33 6.44 -10.54
CA GLU A 28 17.26 5.65 -11.36
C GLU A 28 16.80 4.20 -11.51
N LYS A 29 16.37 3.57 -10.41
CA LYS A 29 15.86 2.19 -10.42
C LYS A 29 14.59 2.06 -11.26
N ALA A 30 13.66 3.01 -11.15
CA ALA A 30 12.44 3.03 -11.94
C ALA A 30 12.74 3.19 -13.43
N LEU A 31 13.70 4.06 -13.79
CA LEU A 31 14.14 4.25 -15.17
C LEU A 31 14.81 3.00 -15.75
N GLN A 32 15.61 2.29 -14.96
CA GLN A 32 16.20 1.01 -15.36
C GLN A 32 15.13 -0.04 -15.65
N GLN A 33 14.15 -0.22 -14.74
CA GLN A 33 13.04 -1.16 -14.92
C GLN A 33 12.17 -0.81 -16.14
N PHE A 34 11.88 0.47 -16.34
CA PHE A 34 11.17 0.95 -17.52
C PHE A 34 11.91 0.53 -18.79
N LYS A 35 13.21 0.85 -18.91
CA LYS A 35 14.00 0.50 -20.10
C LYS A 35 14.10 -1.00 -20.35
N GLN A 36 14.24 -1.80 -19.29
CA GLN A 36 14.36 -3.26 -19.39
C GLN A 36 13.07 -3.95 -19.84
N THR A 37 11.90 -3.37 -19.52
CA THR A 37 10.60 -4.02 -19.75
C THR A 37 9.90 -3.55 -21.01
N ILE A 38 10.49 -2.59 -21.74
CA ILE A 38 10.01 -2.20 -23.07
C ILE A 38 10.17 -3.40 -24.00
N THR A 39 9.05 -3.89 -24.49
CA THR A 39 8.99 -4.90 -25.55
C THR A 39 8.01 -4.45 -26.63
N ARG A 40 8.17 -4.97 -27.84
CA ARG A 40 7.32 -4.62 -28.98
C ARG A 40 6.51 -5.84 -29.40
N ASP A 41 5.22 -5.83 -29.11
CA ASP A 41 4.29 -6.88 -29.55
C ASP A 41 3.51 -6.41 -30.79
N LYS A 42 3.73 -7.12 -31.90
CA LYS A 42 3.05 -7.03 -33.22
C LYS A 42 3.03 -5.66 -33.93
N LYS A 43 3.23 -4.54 -33.20
CA LYS A 43 3.38 -3.12 -33.62
C LYS A 43 3.33 -2.15 -32.44
N ARG A 44 2.85 -2.57 -31.25
CA ARG A 44 2.71 -1.72 -30.06
C ARG A 44 3.88 -1.92 -29.10
N TYR A 45 4.31 -0.83 -28.47
CA TYR A 45 5.20 -0.93 -27.33
C TYR A 45 4.39 -1.28 -26.09
N GLN A 46 4.85 -2.28 -25.37
CA GLN A 46 4.38 -2.63 -24.04
C GLN A 46 5.54 -2.43 -23.07
N VAL A 47 5.22 -1.95 -21.88
CA VAL A 47 6.21 -1.70 -20.83
C VAL A 47 5.58 -2.10 -19.51
N CYS A 48 6.36 -2.70 -18.62
CA CYS A 48 5.88 -2.97 -17.27
C CYS A 48 5.95 -1.70 -16.45
N TRP A 49 4.92 -1.46 -15.65
CA TRP A 49 4.93 -0.34 -14.72
C TRP A 49 5.99 -0.59 -13.63
N PRO A 50 6.94 0.35 -13.41
CA PRO A 50 8.00 0.19 -12.42
C PRO A 50 7.43 0.44 -11.01
N TRP A 51 6.76 -0.58 -10.46
CA TRP A 51 6.27 -0.55 -9.09
C TRP A 51 7.44 -0.53 -8.11
N LYS A 52 7.33 0.27 -7.05
CA LYS A 52 8.25 0.15 -5.91
C LYS A 52 8.08 -1.25 -5.33
N ASP A 53 9.19 -1.94 -5.06
CA ASP A 53 9.17 -3.24 -4.39
C ASP A 53 8.28 -3.12 -3.14
N SER A 54 7.20 -3.90 -3.07
CA SER A 54 6.36 -4.01 -1.89
C SER A 54 7.12 -4.80 -0.83
N LYS A 55 8.16 -4.17 -0.24
CA LYS A 55 8.96 -4.75 0.85
C LYS A 55 8.15 -4.92 2.12
N ASN A 56 6.96 -4.31 2.18
CA ASN A 56 6.02 -4.54 3.25
C ASN A 56 5.40 -5.92 3.03
N LYS A 57 5.87 -6.90 3.80
CA LYS A 57 5.15 -8.16 3.98
C LYS A 57 3.83 -7.81 4.66
N LEU A 58 2.78 -7.65 3.86
CA LEU A 58 1.44 -7.42 4.39
C LEU A 58 1.13 -8.58 5.33
N SER A 59 0.60 -8.28 6.52
CA SER A 59 0.10 -9.32 7.40
C SER A 59 -0.99 -10.09 6.67
N ASP A 60 -1.00 -11.41 6.77
CA ASP A 60 -2.17 -12.15 6.35
C ASP A 60 -3.34 -11.72 7.24
N ASN A 61 -4.39 -11.19 6.64
CA ASN A 61 -5.57 -10.74 7.39
C ASN A 61 -6.45 -11.94 7.80
N PHE A 62 -5.90 -13.16 7.78
CA PHE A 62 -6.66 -14.39 7.89
C PHE A 62 -7.37 -14.49 9.24
N GLY A 63 -6.63 -14.29 10.34
CA GLY A 63 -7.20 -14.34 11.69
C GLY A 63 -8.33 -13.32 11.90
N LEU A 64 -8.16 -12.09 11.39
CA LEU A 64 -9.17 -11.04 11.48
C LEU A 64 -10.43 -11.40 10.68
N CYS A 65 -10.26 -11.83 9.43
CA CYS A 65 -11.38 -12.23 8.57
C CYS A 65 -12.13 -13.44 9.14
N PHE A 66 -11.40 -14.42 9.67
CA PHE A 66 -11.99 -15.61 10.27
C PHE A 66 -12.78 -15.29 11.55
N GLY A 67 -12.26 -14.41 12.41
CA GLY A 67 -12.98 -13.95 13.60
C GLY A 67 -14.28 -13.20 13.27
N ARG A 68 -14.23 -12.34 12.23
CA ARG A 68 -15.41 -11.65 11.70
C ARG A 68 -16.44 -12.63 11.14
N LEU A 69 -16.00 -13.63 10.38
CA LEU A 69 -16.87 -14.67 9.83
C LEU A 69 -17.57 -15.48 10.93
N LYS A 70 -16.83 -15.94 11.94
CA LYS A 70 -17.42 -16.66 13.09
C LYS A 70 -18.49 -15.84 13.80
N SER A 71 -18.20 -14.57 14.05
CA SER A 71 -19.15 -13.65 14.70
C SER A 71 -20.41 -13.44 13.85
N LEU A 72 -20.24 -13.31 12.53
CA LEU A 72 -21.34 -13.17 11.58
C LEU A 72 -22.24 -14.41 11.59
N ILE A 73 -21.66 -15.61 11.46
CA ILE A 73 -22.41 -16.87 11.48
C ILE A 73 -23.23 -17.00 12.76
N ARG A 74 -22.62 -16.71 13.93
CA ARG A 74 -23.33 -16.75 15.21
C ARG A 74 -24.53 -15.81 15.24
N ARG A 75 -24.36 -14.58 14.73
CA ARG A 75 -25.44 -13.59 14.68
C ARG A 75 -26.58 -14.04 13.75
N LEU A 76 -26.25 -14.58 12.58
CA LEU A 76 -27.24 -15.08 11.62
C LEU A 76 -28.03 -16.27 12.16
N GLN A 77 -27.38 -17.17 12.91
CA GLN A 77 -28.05 -18.29 13.57
C GLN A 77 -29.04 -17.83 14.66
N MET A 78 -28.69 -16.77 15.39
CA MET A 78 -29.55 -16.23 16.44
C MET A 78 -30.73 -15.41 15.89
N GLU A 79 -30.62 -14.89 14.68
CA GLU A 79 -31.61 -13.96 14.10
C GLU A 79 -32.02 -14.40 12.68
N PRO A 80 -33.01 -15.29 12.54
CA PRO A 80 -33.44 -15.84 11.25
C PRO A 80 -33.93 -14.78 10.25
N GLN A 81 -34.56 -13.71 10.75
CA GLN A 81 -34.98 -12.56 9.95
C GLN A 81 -33.81 -11.82 9.30
N LEU A 82 -32.67 -11.73 9.99
CA LEU A 82 -31.44 -11.13 9.45
C LEU A 82 -30.82 -12.04 8.39
N LEU A 83 -30.85 -13.35 8.61
CA LEU A 83 -30.41 -14.34 7.63
C LEU A 83 -31.21 -14.24 6.33
N GLY A 84 -32.54 -14.12 6.41
CA GLY A 84 -33.39 -13.94 5.24
C GLY A 84 -33.03 -12.70 4.41
N ARG A 85 -32.79 -11.56 5.06
CA ARG A 85 -32.35 -10.32 4.38
C ARG A 85 -30.98 -10.46 3.74
N TYR A 86 -30.03 -11.11 4.42
CA TYR A 86 -28.70 -11.38 3.87
C TYR A 86 -28.78 -12.25 2.61
N ASN A 87 -29.61 -13.29 2.63
CA ASN A 87 -29.77 -14.18 1.48
C ASN A 87 -30.35 -13.43 0.28
N GLN A 88 -31.38 -12.61 0.51
CA GLN A 88 -31.99 -11.78 -0.54
C GLN A 88 -30.97 -10.85 -1.21
N THR A 89 -30.11 -10.16 -0.44
CA THR A 89 -29.07 -9.27 -1.01
C THR A 89 -27.98 -10.00 -1.80
N ILE A 90 -27.75 -11.28 -1.52
CA ILE A 90 -26.74 -12.09 -2.25
C ILE A 90 -27.32 -12.65 -3.55
N GLU A 91 -28.63 -12.93 -3.57
CA GLU A 91 -29.33 -13.50 -4.71
C GLU A 91 -29.83 -12.46 -5.73
N GLU A 92 -29.88 -11.16 -5.36
CA GLU A 92 -30.08 -10.02 -6.28
C GLU A 92 -28.86 -9.76 -7.19
#